data_AF-A0A4Q3R3M1-F1
#
_entry.id   AF-A0A4Q3R3M1-F1
#
_cell.length_a   1.000
_cell.length_b   1.000
_cell.length_c   1.000
_cell.angle_alpha   90.00
_cell.angle_beta   90.00
_cell.angle_gamma   90.00
#
_symmetry.space_group_name_H-M   'P 1'
#
loop_
_entity.id
_entity.type
_entity.pdbx_description
1 polymer ?
#
loop_
_entity_poly.entity_id
_entity_poly.type
_entity_poly.pdbx_seq_one_letter_code
_entity_poly.pdbx_strand_id
1 'polypeptide(L)'
;MQASVKVFFFSVLSVALFACTAQRTTTAQTINSLRFLGEYSLPHKMQFQKTTVGGLSSIDYSTVSEEYYLICDDRSDINPARFYKAKIAISERGIDSVQITGVVFLKQK
;
A
#
# COMPACT_ATOMS: atom_id res chain seq x y z
N MET A 1 47.84 44.63 -2.61
CA MET A 1 47.39 43.31 -3.14
C MET A 1 46.65 42.43 -2.12
N GLN A 2 46.03 42.98 -1.05
CA GLN A 2 45.27 42.18 -0.07
C GLN A 2 43.74 42.40 -0.08
N ALA A 3 43.25 43.40 -0.83
CA ALA A 3 41.81 43.71 -0.89
C ALA A 3 41.02 42.76 -1.81
N SER A 4 41.60 42.31 -2.93
CA SER A 4 40.89 41.49 -3.93
C SER A 4 40.64 40.04 -3.49
N VAL A 5 41.45 39.49 -2.58
CA VAL A 5 41.30 38.10 -2.08
C VAL A 5 40.13 37.98 -1.10
N LYS A 6 39.88 39.01 -0.28
CA LYS A 6 38.75 39.05 0.68
C LYS A 6 37.41 39.11 -0.03
N VAL A 7 37.33 39.84 -1.15
CA VAL A 7 36.11 39.95 -1.97
C VAL A 7 35.79 38.61 -2.65
N PHE A 8 36.80 37.86 -3.07
CA PHE A 8 36.61 36.55 -3.69
C PHE A 8 36.14 35.49 -2.68
N PHE A 9 36.67 35.50 -1.45
CA PHE A 9 36.24 34.58 -0.38
C PHE A 9 34.81 34.87 0.12
N PHE A 10 34.40 36.13 0.13
CA PHE A 10 33.03 36.53 0.51
C PHE A 10 32.00 36.21 -0.59
N SER A 11 32.44 36.12 -1.85
CA SER A 11 31.57 35.83 -3.01
C SER A 11 31.19 34.34 -3.10
N VAL A 12 32.07 33.42 -2.71
CA VAL A 12 31.81 31.97 -2.77
C VAL A 12 30.85 31.51 -1.66
N LEU A 13 30.87 32.16 -0.49
CA LEU A 13 29.99 31.83 0.63
C LEU A 13 28.52 32.19 0.38
N SER A 14 28.24 33.22 -0.44
CA SER A 14 26.88 33.62 -0.79
C SER A 14 26.18 32.67 -1.76
N VAL A 15 26.92 31.90 -2.57
CA VAL A 15 26.33 30.96 -3.54
C VAL A 15 25.87 29.65 -2.87
N ALA A 16 26.50 29.27 -1.74
CA ALA A 16 26.16 28.05 -1.01
C ALA A 16 24.82 28.13 -0.23
N LEU A 17 24.28 29.33 -0.01
CA LEU A 17 23.03 29.52 0.76
C LEU A 17 21.75 29.52 -0.08
N PHE A 18 21.84 29.47 -1.42
CA PHE A 18 20.67 29.44 -2.32
C PHE A 18 20.27 28.03 -2.78
N ALA A 19 20.92 26.97 -2.28
CA ALA A 19 20.68 25.59 -2.74
C ALA A 19 19.47 24.88 -2.09
N CYS A 20 18.73 25.53 -1.20
CA CYS A 20 17.61 24.91 -0.51
C CYS A 20 16.27 25.49 -0.99
N THR A 21 15.67 24.88 -2.01
CA THR A 21 14.24 24.50 -2.08
C THR A 21 13.98 23.84 -3.43
N ALA A 22 14.11 22.51 -3.50
CA ALA A 22 13.53 21.73 -4.59
C ALA A 22 12.04 21.53 -4.30
N GLN A 23 11.20 22.48 -4.73
CA GLN A 23 9.75 22.34 -4.59
C GLN A 23 9.26 21.26 -5.55
N ARG A 24 8.96 20.06 -5.04
CA ARG A 24 8.29 19.02 -5.83
C ARG A 24 6.88 19.49 -6.13
N THR A 25 6.63 19.93 -7.36
CA THR A 25 5.27 20.24 -7.82
C THR A 25 4.55 18.93 -8.07
N THR A 26 3.89 18.37 -7.05
CA THR A 26 2.91 17.29 -7.26
C THR A 26 1.64 17.91 -7.85
N THR A 27 1.41 17.69 -9.14
CA THR A 27 0.09 17.93 -9.74
C THR A 27 -0.91 17.00 -9.07
N ALA A 28 -1.84 17.57 -8.29
CA ALA A 28 -2.93 16.80 -7.72
C ALA A 28 -3.77 16.23 -8.87
N GLN A 29 -3.84 14.90 -8.97
CA GLN A 29 -4.76 14.25 -9.90
C GLN A 29 -6.17 14.34 -9.31
N THR A 30 -7.05 15.11 -9.95
CA THR A 30 -8.46 15.15 -9.58
C THR A 30 -9.15 13.89 -10.08
N ILE A 31 -9.72 13.11 -9.18
CA ILE A 31 -10.59 11.98 -9.53
C ILE A 31 -11.97 12.54 -9.85
N ASN A 32 -12.35 12.56 -11.14
CA ASN A 32 -13.62 13.15 -11.59
C ASN A 32 -14.84 12.24 -11.38
N SER A 33 -14.63 10.91 -11.41
CA SER A 33 -15.70 9.93 -11.26
C SER A 33 -15.15 8.57 -10.86
N LEU A 34 -15.97 7.77 -10.20
CA LEU A 34 -15.71 6.35 -9.95
C LEU A 34 -16.58 5.49 -10.87
N ARG A 35 -16.01 4.41 -11.39
CA ARG A 35 -16.71 3.38 -12.15
C ARG A 35 -16.66 2.08 -11.37
N PHE A 36 -17.81 1.45 -11.17
CA PHE A 36 -17.85 0.12 -10.60
C PHE A 36 -17.27 -0.90 -11.59
N LEU A 37 -16.26 -1.65 -11.15
CA LEU A 37 -15.59 -2.67 -11.97
C LEU A 37 -16.26 -4.05 -11.81
N GLY A 38 -16.75 -4.38 -10.62
CA GLY A 38 -17.39 -5.66 -10.36
C GLY A 38 -17.41 -6.05 -8.89
N GLU A 39 -18.06 -7.16 -8.62
CA GLU A 39 -18.12 -7.84 -7.32
C GLU A 39 -17.65 -9.28 -7.51
N TYR A 40 -16.95 -9.82 -6.51
CA TYR A 40 -16.56 -11.22 -6.50
C TYR A 40 -16.86 -11.81 -5.12
N SER A 41 -17.72 -12.82 -5.06
CA SER A 41 -18.05 -13.52 -3.82
C SER A 41 -17.23 -14.81 -3.71
N LEU A 42 -16.49 -14.97 -2.61
CA LEU A 42 -15.87 -16.26 -2.28
C LEU A 42 -16.95 -17.25 -1.81
N PRO A 43 -16.78 -18.56 -2.09
CA PRO A 43 -17.66 -19.59 -1.56
C PRO A 43 -17.86 -19.48 -0.05
N HIS A 44 -19.12 -19.62 0.39
CA HIS A 44 -19.47 -19.57 1.81
C HIS A 44 -18.71 -20.65 2.58
N LYS A 45 -18.07 -20.25 3.70
CA LYS A 45 -17.20 -21.12 4.53
C LYS A 45 -16.12 -21.83 3.70
N MET A 46 -15.55 -21.15 2.71
CA MET A 46 -14.36 -21.62 2.00
C MET A 46 -13.27 -21.98 3.01
N GLN A 47 -12.76 -23.21 2.93
CA GLN A 47 -11.66 -23.66 3.76
C GLN A 47 -10.32 -23.36 3.07
N PHE A 48 -9.37 -22.83 3.83
CA PHE A 48 -8.01 -22.61 3.38
C PHE A 48 -7.04 -22.94 4.51
N GLN A 49 -6.09 -23.85 4.29
CA GLN A 49 -5.09 -24.24 5.30
C GLN A 49 -5.65 -24.46 6.72
N LYS A 50 -6.77 -25.20 6.82
CA LYS A 50 -7.50 -25.52 8.07
C LYS A 50 -8.16 -24.32 8.77
N THR A 51 -8.24 -23.16 8.13
CA THR A 51 -9.02 -22.02 8.60
C THR A 51 -10.20 -21.76 7.68
N THR A 52 -11.24 -21.14 8.23
CA THR A 52 -12.41 -20.68 7.47
C THR A 52 -12.12 -19.29 6.94
N VAL A 53 -12.18 -19.11 5.61
CA VAL A 53 -12.14 -17.79 4.97
C VAL A 53 -13.52 -17.15 5.12
N GLY A 54 -13.57 -16.01 5.80
CA GLY A 54 -14.79 -15.30 6.18
C GLY A 54 -14.49 -14.18 7.16
N GLY A 55 -15.49 -13.36 7.49
CA GLY A 55 -15.30 -12.21 8.39
C GLY A 55 -14.24 -11.22 7.86
N LEU A 56 -14.16 -11.03 6.54
CA LEU A 56 -13.17 -10.14 5.96
C LEU A 56 -13.66 -8.70 6.08
N SER A 57 -12.89 -7.82 6.73
CA SER A 57 -13.32 -6.45 7.03
C SER A 57 -12.42 -5.34 6.45
N SER A 58 -11.17 -5.63 6.11
CA SER A 58 -10.27 -4.70 5.41
C SER A 58 -9.39 -5.42 4.38
N ILE A 59 -8.92 -4.64 3.39
CA ILE A 59 -8.05 -5.08 2.30
C ILE A 59 -6.97 -4.03 2.05
N ASP A 60 -5.71 -4.46 1.93
CA ASP A 60 -4.57 -3.62 1.52
C ASP A 60 -3.75 -4.31 0.44
N TYR A 61 -3.08 -3.53 -0.42
CA TYR A 61 -2.20 -4.05 -1.47
C TYR A 61 -0.74 -3.69 -1.20
N SER A 62 0.17 -4.66 -1.29
CA SER A 62 1.61 -4.42 -1.24
C SER A 62 2.20 -4.46 -2.65
N THR A 63 2.80 -3.36 -3.09
CA THR A 63 3.55 -3.29 -4.35
C THR A 63 4.87 -4.07 -4.31
N VAL A 64 5.39 -4.38 -3.12
CA VAL A 64 6.65 -5.12 -2.95
C VAL A 64 6.42 -6.61 -3.14
N SER A 65 5.36 -7.16 -2.56
CA SER A 65 5.03 -8.58 -2.71
C SER A 65 4.04 -8.86 -3.85
N GLU A 66 3.46 -7.82 -4.46
CA GLU A 66 2.40 -7.92 -5.47
C GLU A 66 1.21 -8.77 -5.00
N GLU A 67 0.79 -8.56 -3.75
CA GLU A 67 -0.28 -9.32 -3.11
C GLU A 67 -1.18 -8.41 -2.28
N TYR A 68 -2.44 -8.83 -2.16
CA TYR A 68 -3.43 -8.27 -1.26
C TYR A 68 -3.36 -8.95 0.10
N TYR A 69 -3.68 -8.19 1.15
CA TYR A 69 -3.74 -8.62 2.53
C TYR A 69 -5.16 -8.37 3.05
N LEU A 70 -5.83 -9.40 3.54
CA LEU A 70 -7.22 -9.39 3.94
C LEU A 70 -7.31 -9.75 5.43
N ILE A 71 -7.70 -8.80 6.30
CA ILE A 71 -7.84 -9.09 7.74
C ILE A 71 -9.16 -9.81 8.01
N CYS A 72 -9.11 -10.81 8.91
CA CYS A 72 -10.29 -11.48 9.42
C CYS A 72 -10.69 -10.85 10.77
N ASP A 73 -11.95 -10.43 10.91
CA ASP A 73 -12.54 -9.82 12.10
C ASP A 73 -13.08 -10.83 13.11
N ASP A 74 -13.02 -12.12 12.79
CA ASP A 74 -13.27 -13.22 13.71
C ASP A 74 -12.41 -13.00 14.96
N ARG A 75 -13.07 -12.81 16.11
CA ARG A 75 -12.44 -12.59 17.42
C ARG A 75 -11.76 -13.84 17.98
N SER A 76 -11.48 -14.80 17.09
CA SER A 76 -11.03 -16.16 17.36
C SER A 76 -12.10 -17.08 17.92
N ASP A 77 -13.35 -16.81 17.55
CA ASP A 77 -14.48 -17.68 17.88
C ASP A 77 -14.46 -18.95 17.01
N ILE A 78 -14.02 -18.84 15.75
CA ILE A 78 -13.95 -19.97 14.81
C ILE A 78 -12.51 -20.49 14.67
N ASN A 79 -11.55 -19.62 14.35
CA ASN A 79 -10.13 -19.98 14.23
C ASN A 79 -9.25 -18.85 14.79
N PRO A 80 -7.98 -19.09 15.15
CA PRO A 80 -7.12 -18.05 15.68
C PRO A 80 -7.08 -16.79 14.81
N ALA A 81 -6.87 -15.63 15.46
CA ALA A 81 -6.78 -14.33 14.81
C ALA A 81 -5.79 -14.38 13.64
N ARG A 82 -6.19 -13.88 12.47
CA ARG A 82 -5.46 -14.12 11.23
C ARG A 82 -5.72 -13.05 10.18
N PHE A 83 -4.80 -12.94 9.24
CA PHE A 83 -5.05 -12.32 7.94
C PHE A 83 -4.71 -13.32 6.83
N TYR A 84 -5.34 -13.14 5.68
CA TYR A 84 -5.05 -13.88 4.47
C TYR A 84 -4.21 -13.04 3.51
N LYS A 85 -3.39 -13.71 2.73
CA LYS A 85 -2.80 -13.15 1.51
C LYS A 85 -3.64 -13.59 0.32
N ALA A 86 -3.78 -12.73 -0.66
CA ALA A 86 -4.52 -13.03 -1.86
C ALA A 86 -3.88 -12.41 -3.11
N LYS A 87 -4.08 -13.08 -4.25
CA LYS A 87 -3.91 -12.49 -5.57
C LYS A 87 -5.27 -12.23 -6.18
N ILE A 88 -5.49 -10.99 -6.61
CA ILE A 88 -6.73 -10.56 -7.26
C ILE A 88 -6.36 -10.05 -8.64
N ALA A 89 -6.86 -10.72 -9.67
CA ALA A 89 -6.70 -10.28 -11.05
C ALA A 89 -7.82 -9.29 -11.38
N ILE A 90 -7.47 -8.03 -11.63
CA ILE A 90 -8.41 -6.96 -11.95
C ILE A 90 -8.01 -6.38 -13.31
N SER A 91 -9.00 -6.18 -14.18
CA SER A 91 -8.85 -5.50 -15.46
C SER A 91 -9.94 -4.44 -15.63
N GLU A 92 -9.89 -3.66 -16.70
CA GLU A 92 -10.94 -2.69 -17.04
C GLU A 92 -12.33 -3.35 -17.19
N ARG A 93 -12.37 -4.66 -17.48
CA ARG A 93 -13.60 -5.46 -17.61
C ARG A 93 -14.17 -5.95 -16.28
N GLY A 94 -13.40 -5.88 -15.20
CA GLY A 94 -13.84 -6.30 -13.87
C GLY A 94 -12.82 -7.15 -13.11
N ILE A 95 -13.32 -7.96 -12.19
CA ILE A 95 -12.52 -8.90 -11.38
C ILE A 95 -12.52 -10.26 -12.09
N ASP A 96 -11.36 -10.70 -12.57
CA ASP A 96 -11.22 -11.96 -13.30
C ASP A 96 -11.09 -13.16 -12.34
N SER A 97 -10.34 -13.00 -11.24
CA SER A 97 -10.22 -14.05 -10.21
C SER A 97 -9.74 -13.52 -8.87
N VAL A 98 -10.11 -14.21 -7.78
CA VAL A 98 -9.59 -14.00 -6.42
C VAL A 98 -9.04 -15.33 -5.91
N GLN A 99 -7.76 -15.35 -5.55
CA GLN A 99 -7.07 -16.54 -5.06
C GLN A 99 -6.47 -16.26 -3.69
N ILE A 100 -6.86 -17.04 -2.68
CA ILE A 100 -6.19 -17.01 -1.37
C ILE A 100 -4.86 -17.77 -1.51
N THR A 101 -3.75 -17.10 -1.21
CA THR A 101 -2.39 -17.62 -1.39
C THR A 101 -1.70 -17.98 -0.08
N GLY A 102 -2.15 -17.42 1.04
CA GLY A 102 -1.56 -17.69 2.34
C GLY A 102 -2.44 -17.26 3.51
N VAL A 103 -2.10 -17.76 4.70
CA VAL A 103 -2.69 -17.36 5.98
C VAL A 103 -1.57 -17.10 6.97
N VAL A 104 -1.71 -16.05 7.76
CA VAL A 104 -0.77 -15.69 8.83
C VAL A 104 -1.56 -15.47 10.11
N PHE A 105 -1.15 -16.17 11.17
CA PHE A 105 -1.75 -16.02 12.48
C PHE A 105 -1.13 -14.84 13.24
N LEU A 106 -1.99 -14.08 13.90
CA LEU A 106 -1.63 -13.02 14.81
C LEU A 106 -1.42 -13.62 16.20
N LYS A 107 -0.34 -13.22 16.88
CA LYS A 107 -0.06 -13.70 18.23
C LYS A 107 -1.12 -13.17 19.19
N GLN A 108 -1.78 -14.08 19.91
CA GLN A 108 -2.54 -13.75 21.11
C GLN A 108 -1.59 -13.86 22.30
N LYS A 109 -1.59 -12.84 23.17
CA LYS A 109 -0.80 -12.83 24.41
C LYS A 109 -1.49 -13.62 25.51
#